data_AF-A0A4P6WW01-F1
#
_entry.id   AF-A0A4P6WW01-F1
#
_cell.length_a   1.000
_cell.length_b   1.000
_cell.length_c   1.000
_cell.angle_alpha   90.00
_cell.angle_beta   90.00
_cell.angle_gamma   90.00
#
_symmetry.space_group_name_H-M   'P 1'
#
loop_
_entity.id
_entity.type
_entity.pdbx_description
1 polymer ?
#
loop_
_entity_poly.entity_id
_entity_poly.type
_entity_poly.pdbx_seq_one_letter_code
_entity_poly.pdbx_strand_id
1 'polypeptide(L)'
;MASDLDTVRVLRALFNDLPRAPQGLSHEATMDWIRRTMTDYPGGDLAYTLEHITRNSLLDIVLRLREDGHLKDDAAFDQAVEQLSTPEGRKTFMDWIINAQKSVDATARLLNRAKRAWSEPEPLFVADPVAVNRFIDNRPTGPGAMFTEFSMRDDAREVGVFDTEPDAVHEFDWGFIAEEPGAWNIYVAEIWRKGTVGHFDRMLGAWRLETTHALPEGQLHAPHVPPGLTEDIGITRFCAFTLHAKTNPADPDVRRWVGEVFITHMLPVMAARALDENYDFPARVMELN
;
A
#
# COMPACT_ATOMS: atom_id res chain seq x y z
N MET A 1 -6.07 -18.51 -20.49
CA MET A 1 -5.15 -17.51 -21.05
C MET A 1 -5.81 -16.93 -22.28
N ALA A 2 -5.98 -15.61 -22.34
CA ALA A 2 -6.57 -14.95 -23.49
C ALA A 2 -5.60 -15.09 -24.65
N SER A 3 -6.12 -15.40 -25.84
CA SER A 3 -5.25 -15.55 -27.01
C SER A 3 -4.86 -14.17 -27.58
N ASP A 4 -3.79 -14.13 -28.37
CA ASP A 4 -3.46 -12.94 -29.16
C ASP A 4 -4.63 -12.51 -30.07
N LEU A 5 -5.41 -13.50 -30.55
CA LEU A 5 -6.61 -13.25 -31.32
C LEU A 5 -7.69 -12.54 -30.49
N ASP A 6 -7.91 -12.96 -29.24
CA ASP A 6 -8.85 -12.31 -28.32
C ASP A 6 -8.44 -10.85 -28.05
N THR A 7 -7.15 -10.61 -27.84
CA THR A 7 -6.59 -9.27 -27.69
C THR A 7 -6.88 -8.40 -28.90
N VAL A 8 -6.64 -8.91 -30.12
CA VAL A 8 -6.94 -8.18 -31.36
C VAL A 8 -8.44 -7.91 -31.52
N ARG A 9 -9.31 -8.86 -31.14
CA ARG A 9 -10.77 -8.69 -31.22
C ARG A 9 -11.26 -7.59 -30.30
N VAL A 10 -10.79 -7.58 -29.06
CA VAL A 10 -11.16 -6.55 -28.06
C VAL A 10 -10.60 -5.19 -28.45
N LEU A 11 -9.33 -5.10 -28.88
CA LEU A 11 -8.73 -3.86 -29.39
C LEU A 11 -9.52 -3.31 -30.58
N ARG A 12 -9.96 -4.17 -31.51
CA ARG A 12 -10.78 -3.73 -32.64
C ARG A 12 -12.13 -3.20 -32.18
N ALA A 13 -12.79 -3.86 -31.25
CA ALA A 13 -14.07 -3.39 -30.71
C ALA A 13 -13.92 -2.05 -29.98
N LEU A 14 -12.90 -1.92 -29.13
CA LEU A 14 -12.70 -0.73 -28.31
C LEU A 14 -12.23 0.49 -29.09
N PHE A 15 -11.51 0.32 -30.20
CA PHE A 15 -10.87 1.42 -30.96
C PHE A 15 -11.34 1.46 -32.43
N ASN A 16 -12.53 0.95 -32.75
CA ASN A 16 -13.08 0.99 -34.12
C ASN A 16 -13.49 2.41 -34.56
N ASP A 17 -13.94 3.23 -33.61
CA ASP A 17 -14.53 4.55 -33.80
C ASP A 17 -13.58 5.69 -33.44
N LEU A 18 -12.34 5.37 -33.03
CA LEU A 18 -11.28 6.37 -32.88
C LEU A 18 -10.53 6.58 -34.19
N PRO A 19 -10.17 7.84 -34.52
CA PRO A 19 -9.36 8.12 -35.70
C PRO A 19 -8.05 7.35 -35.65
N ARG A 20 -7.61 6.84 -36.80
CA ARG A 20 -6.31 6.18 -36.95
C ARG A 20 -5.39 7.00 -37.84
N ALA A 21 -4.12 7.04 -37.47
CA ALA A 21 -3.11 7.71 -38.28
C ALA A 21 -3.06 7.08 -39.68
N PRO A 22 -3.05 7.88 -40.76
CA PRO A 22 -2.78 7.39 -42.10
C PRO A 22 -1.49 6.56 -42.17
N GLN A 23 -1.50 5.48 -42.94
CA GLN A 23 -0.31 4.67 -43.15
C GLN A 23 0.74 5.42 -43.97
N GLY A 24 2.02 5.22 -43.65
CA GLY A 24 3.14 5.79 -44.41
C GLY A 24 3.54 7.22 -44.03
N LEU A 25 2.99 7.77 -42.94
CA LEU A 25 3.45 9.05 -42.39
C LEU A 25 4.87 8.92 -41.81
N SER A 26 5.66 10.00 -41.95
CA SER A 26 6.92 10.15 -41.19
C SER A 26 6.61 10.33 -39.71
N HIS A 27 7.58 10.06 -38.83
CA HIS A 27 7.41 10.21 -37.39
C HIS A 27 6.90 11.61 -36.98
N GLU A 28 7.46 12.66 -37.58
CA GLU A 28 7.04 14.06 -37.33
C GLU A 28 5.60 14.30 -37.78
N ALA A 29 5.22 13.82 -38.97
CA ALA A 29 3.85 13.93 -39.48
C ALA A 29 2.85 13.11 -38.65
N THR A 30 3.26 11.98 -38.09
CA THR A 30 2.45 11.21 -37.13
C THR A 30 2.20 12.00 -35.86
N MET A 31 3.23 12.63 -35.29
CA MET A 31 3.10 13.43 -34.06
C MET A 31 2.22 14.68 -34.27
N ASP A 32 2.30 15.30 -35.43
CA ASP A 32 1.41 16.41 -35.81
C ASP A 32 -0.04 15.94 -36.00
N TRP A 33 -0.24 14.79 -36.63
CA TRP A 33 -1.56 14.19 -36.80
C TRP A 33 -2.18 13.83 -35.44
N ILE A 34 -1.41 13.24 -34.52
CA ILE A 34 -1.87 12.92 -33.16
C ILE A 34 -2.31 14.19 -32.44
N ARG A 35 -1.46 15.23 -32.42
CA ARG A 35 -1.79 16.51 -31.76
C ARG A 35 -3.07 17.12 -32.31
N ARG A 36 -3.23 17.19 -33.63
CA ARG A 36 -4.47 17.71 -34.24
C ARG A 36 -5.69 16.87 -33.88
N THR A 37 -5.55 15.55 -33.91
CA THR A 37 -6.63 14.63 -33.57
C THR A 37 -7.09 14.78 -32.13
N MET A 38 -6.17 14.99 -31.19
CA MET A 38 -6.50 15.28 -29.79
C MET A 38 -7.29 16.60 -29.67
N THR A 39 -6.84 17.64 -30.36
CA THR A 39 -7.46 18.98 -30.30
C THR A 39 -8.83 19.02 -30.95
N ASP A 40 -9.00 18.31 -32.06
CA ASP A 40 -10.25 18.24 -32.82
C ASP A 40 -11.25 17.26 -32.21
N TYR A 41 -10.85 16.49 -31.18
CA TYR A 41 -11.73 15.54 -30.51
C TYR A 41 -12.88 16.26 -29.78
N PRO A 42 -14.12 15.73 -29.81
CA PRO A 42 -15.22 16.30 -29.03
C PRO A 42 -14.88 16.37 -27.52
N GLY A 43 -14.79 17.58 -26.97
CA GLY A 43 -14.34 17.82 -25.59
C GLY A 43 -12.84 18.12 -25.43
N GLY A 44 -12.09 18.19 -26.53
CA GLY A 44 -10.68 18.56 -26.61
C GLY A 44 -9.71 17.50 -26.09
N ASP A 45 -8.44 17.89 -25.96
CA ASP A 45 -7.31 17.01 -25.62
C ASP A 45 -7.56 16.17 -24.35
N LEU A 46 -8.16 16.76 -23.30
CA LEU A 46 -8.43 16.07 -22.04
C LEU A 46 -9.48 14.97 -22.22
N ALA A 47 -10.55 15.24 -22.99
CA ALA A 47 -11.58 14.24 -23.26
C ALA A 47 -11.03 13.09 -24.10
N TYR A 48 -10.19 13.39 -25.10
CA TYR A 48 -9.48 12.36 -25.87
C TYR A 48 -8.60 11.49 -24.96
N THR A 49 -7.83 12.13 -24.08
CA THR A 49 -6.91 11.44 -23.17
C THR A 49 -7.66 10.51 -22.20
N LEU A 50 -8.73 11.02 -21.57
CA LEU A 50 -9.57 10.23 -20.66
C LEU A 50 -10.23 9.05 -21.37
N GLU A 51 -10.75 9.26 -22.58
CA GLU A 51 -11.34 8.19 -23.39
C GLU A 51 -10.30 7.12 -23.72
N HIS A 52 -9.10 7.53 -24.14
CA HIS A 52 -8.02 6.61 -24.48
C HIS A 52 -7.55 5.79 -23.26
N ILE A 53 -7.41 6.41 -22.09
CA ILE A 53 -7.08 5.72 -20.83
C ILE A 53 -8.20 4.72 -20.48
N THR A 54 -9.45 5.17 -20.51
CA THR A 54 -10.62 4.34 -20.16
C THR A 54 -10.73 3.10 -21.04
N ARG A 55 -10.49 3.24 -22.34
CA ARG A 55 -10.50 2.11 -23.29
C ARG A 55 -9.36 1.13 -23.06
N ASN A 56 -8.16 1.60 -22.71
CA ASN A 56 -7.06 0.70 -22.35
C ASN A 56 -7.37 -0.05 -21.05
N SER A 57 -7.93 0.62 -20.04
CA SER A 57 -8.37 -0.07 -18.83
C SER A 57 -9.46 -1.11 -19.11
N LEU A 58 -10.39 -0.82 -20.02
CA LEU A 58 -11.41 -1.79 -20.46
C LEU A 58 -10.80 -3.01 -21.15
N LEU A 59 -9.76 -2.84 -21.96
CA LEU A 59 -9.02 -3.95 -22.58
C LEU A 59 -8.50 -4.90 -21.50
N ASP A 60 -7.76 -4.37 -20.53
CA ASP A 60 -7.16 -5.17 -19.46
C ASP A 60 -8.22 -5.92 -18.64
N ILE A 61 -9.32 -5.23 -18.29
CA ILE A 61 -10.42 -5.83 -17.53
C ILE A 61 -11.07 -6.98 -18.33
N VAL A 62 -11.38 -6.76 -19.61
CA VAL A 62 -12.05 -7.77 -20.45
C VAL A 62 -11.15 -8.99 -20.66
N LEU A 63 -9.86 -8.78 -20.91
CA LEU A 63 -8.91 -9.88 -21.06
C LEU A 63 -8.76 -10.66 -19.74
N ARG A 64 -8.71 -9.98 -18.60
CA ARG A 64 -8.66 -10.67 -17.30
C ARG A 64 -9.94 -11.45 -16.99
N LEU A 65 -11.10 -10.91 -17.38
CA LEU A 65 -12.39 -11.61 -17.27
C LEU A 65 -12.48 -12.82 -18.22
N ARG A 66 -11.83 -12.75 -19.39
CA ARG A 66 -11.68 -13.87 -20.33
C ARG A 66 -10.75 -14.96 -19.80
N GLU A 67 -9.69 -14.57 -19.10
CA GLU A 67 -8.71 -15.49 -18.54
C GLU A 67 -9.24 -16.25 -17.33
N ASP A 68 -9.70 -15.50 -16.33
CA ASP A 68 -9.98 -16.04 -15.00
C ASP A 68 -11.40 -15.74 -14.52
N GLY A 69 -12.15 -14.92 -15.25
CA GLY A 69 -13.50 -14.48 -14.88
C GLY A 69 -14.64 -15.22 -15.58
N HIS A 70 -15.76 -14.51 -15.71
CA HIS A 70 -17.02 -15.04 -16.24
C HIS A 70 -17.12 -15.00 -17.78
N LEU A 71 -16.09 -14.50 -18.48
CA LEU A 71 -16.03 -14.48 -19.96
C LEU A 71 -15.20 -15.64 -20.53
N LYS A 72 -14.95 -16.69 -19.75
CA LYS A 72 -14.29 -17.92 -20.23
C LYS A 72 -15.08 -18.65 -21.31
N ASP A 73 -16.40 -18.48 -21.31
CA ASP A 73 -17.28 -19.00 -22.35
C ASP A 73 -17.18 -18.14 -23.62
N ASP A 74 -17.05 -18.79 -24.78
CA ASP A 74 -16.84 -18.11 -26.06
C ASP A 74 -18.06 -17.27 -26.47
N ALA A 75 -19.28 -17.75 -26.22
CA ALA A 75 -20.48 -17.00 -26.58
C ALA A 75 -20.64 -15.75 -25.70
N ALA A 76 -20.36 -15.88 -24.39
CA ALA A 76 -20.35 -14.74 -23.47
C ALA A 76 -19.27 -13.72 -23.83
N PHE A 77 -18.08 -14.18 -24.21
CA PHE A 77 -17.00 -13.31 -24.68
C PHE A 77 -17.35 -12.59 -25.97
N ASP A 78 -17.92 -13.30 -26.95
CA ASP A 78 -18.35 -12.72 -28.22
C ASP A 78 -19.40 -11.63 -28.03
N GLN A 79 -20.37 -11.86 -27.14
CA GLN A 79 -21.37 -10.88 -26.77
C GLN A 79 -20.75 -9.64 -26.11
N ALA A 80 -19.78 -9.83 -25.22
CA ALA A 80 -19.06 -8.72 -24.59
C ALA A 80 -18.27 -7.90 -25.62
N VAL A 81 -17.58 -8.56 -26.56
CA VAL A 81 -16.86 -7.89 -27.65
C VAL A 81 -17.82 -7.09 -28.54
N GLU A 82 -18.98 -7.65 -28.88
CA GLU A 82 -20.01 -6.94 -29.65
C GLU A 82 -20.53 -5.70 -28.90
N GLN A 83 -20.81 -5.85 -27.60
CA GLN A 83 -21.23 -4.74 -26.75
C GLN A 83 -20.19 -3.61 -26.71
N LEU A 84 -18.91 -3.93 -26.55
CA LEU A 84 -17.82 -2.95 -26.46
C LEU A 84 -17.56 -2.18 -27.77
N SER A 85 -18.11 -2.67 -28.89
CA SER A 85 -17.97 -2.03 -30.20
C SER A 85 -18.72 -0.70 -30.33
N THR A 86 -19.58 -0.37 -29.36
CA THR A 86 -20.41 0.83 -29.35
C THR A 86 -20.12 1.72 -28.12
N PRO A 87 -20.22 3.06 -28.23
CA PRO A 87 -20.07 3.96 -27.08
C PRO A 87 -21.03 3.62 -25.92
N GLU A 88 -22.30 3.38 -26.23
CA GLU A 88 -23.33 3.03 -25.25
C GLU A 88 -23.01 1.70 -24.56
N GLY A 89 -22.62 0.69 -25.35
CA GLY A 89 -22.28 -0.62 -24.81
C GLY A 89 -21.05 -0.59 -23.91
N ARG A 90 -20.02 0.21 -24.24
CA ARG A 90 -18.86 0.46 -23.35
C ARG A 90 -19.29 1.08 -22.04
N LYS A 91 -20.18 2.08 -22.07
CA LYS A 91 -20.72 2.70 -20.86
C LYS A 91 -21.48 1.69 -19.99
N THR A 92 -22.38 0.92 -20.59
CA THR A 92 -23.13 -0.13 -19.88
C THR A 92 -22.20 -1.18 -19.25
N PHE A 93 -21.15 -1.58 -19.96
CA PHE A 93 -20.16 -2.52 -19.45
C PHE A 93 -19.38 -1.94 -18.26
N MET A 94 -18.97 -0.66 -18.35
CA MET A 94 -18.35 0.06 -17.23
C MET A 94 -19.27 0.17 -16.01
N ASP A 95 -20.54 0.54 -16.21
CA ASP A 95 -21.53 0.62 -15.12
C ASP A 95 -21.73 -0.75 -14.44
N TRP A 96 -21.71 -1.84 -15.22
CA TRP A 96 -21.74 -3.19 -14.70
C TRP A 96 -20.52 -3.52 -13.84
N ILE A 97 -19.30 -3.20 -14.30
CA ILE A 97 -18.06 -3.38 -13.51
C ILE A 97 -18.14 -2.59 -12.20
N ILE A 98 -18.54 -1.33 -12.25
CA ILE A 98 -18.67 -0.45 -11.08
C ILE A 98 -19.67 -1.05 -10.08
N ASN A 99 -20.79 -1.58 -10.56
CA ASN A 99 -21.79 -2.21 -9.70
C ASN A 99 -21.30 -3.55 -9.12
N ALA A 100 -20.57 -4.35 -9.90
CA ALA A 100 -19.95 -5.58 -9.41
C ALA A 100 -18.93 -5.28 -8.29
N GLN A 101 -18.11 -4.24 -8.45
CA GLN A 101 -17.19 -3.77 -7.41
C GLN A 101 -17.95 -3.34 -6.15
N LYS A 102 -18.99 -2.51 -6.28
CA LYS A 102 -19.85 -2.11 -5.16
C LYS A 102 -20.49 -3.30 -4.45
N SER A 103 -20.84 -4.36 -5.17
CA SER A 103 -21.40 -5.60 -4.63
C SER A 103 -20.37 -6.44 -3.87
N VAL A 104 -19.14 -6.55 -4.38
CA VAL A 104 -18.03 -7.18 -3.65
C VAL A 104 -17.74 -6.40 -2.36
N ASP A 105 -17.72 -5.06 -2.43
CA ASP A 105 -17.57 -4.21 -1.25
C ASP A 105 -18.76 -4.36 -0.29
N ALA A 106 -19.98 -4.56 -0.79
CA ALA A 106 -21.16 -4.82 0.05
C ALA A 106 -21.06 -6.19 0.76
N THR A 107 -20.62 -7.23 0.06
CA THR A 107 -20.39 -8.56 0.65
C THR A 107 -19.24 -8.54 1.66
N ALA A 108 -18.13 -7.85 1.36
CA ALA A 108 -17.03 -7.64 2.30
C ALA A 108 -17.50 -6.86 3.54
N ARG A 109 -18.31 -5.80 3.36
CA ARG A 109 -18.94 -5.06 4.46
C ARG A 109 -19.88 -5.92 5.29
N LEU A 110 -20.68 -6.79 4.67
CA LEU A 110 -21.59 -7.71 5.38
C LEU A 110 -20.82 -8.79 6.14
N LEU A 111 -19.76 -9.35 5.55
CA LEU A 111 -18.87 -10.30 6.20
C LEU A 111 -18.13 -9.66 7.38
N ASN A 112 -17.61 -8.44 7.21
CA ASN A 112 -16.98 -7.67 8.29
C ASN A 112 -17.98 -7.33 9.40
N ARG A 113 -19.24 -7.02 9.06
CA ARG A 113 -20.30 -6.78 10.03
C ARG A 113 -20.75 -8.04 10.77
N ALA A 114 -20.54 -9.22 10.17
CA ALA A 114 -20.85 -10.53 10.77
C ALA A 114 -19.67 -11.10 11.59
N LYS A 115 -18.46 -10.54 11.49
CA LYS A 115 -17.33 -10.91 12.35
C LYS A 115 -17.64 -10.54 13.81
N ARG A 116 -17.23 -11.41 14.74
CA ARG A 116 -17.35 -11.21 16.20
C ARG A 116 -16.66 -9.91 16.63
N ALA A 117 -17.10 -9.35 17.76
CA ALA A 117 -16.45 -8.23 18.43
C ALA A 117 -14.93 -8.46 18.47
N TRP A 118 -14.17 -7.44 18.09
CA TRP A 118 -12.72 -7.47 18.00
C TRP A 118 -12.12 -8.03 19.30
N SER A 119 -11.30 -9.06 19.18
CA SER A 119 -10.41 -9.49 20.26
C SER A 119 -9.06 -8.85 20.03
N GLU A 120 -8.63 -8.02 20.97
CA GLU A 120 -7.25 -7.53 20.97
C GLU A 120 -6.29 -8.71 21.07
N PRO A 121 -5.34 -8.85 20.12
CA PRO A 121 -4.34 -9.90 20.19
C PRO A 121 -3.41 -9.65 21.38
N GLU A 122 -2.82 -10.71 21.91
CA GLU A 122 -1.76 -10.57 22.91
C GLU A 122 -0.55 -9.86 22.29
N PRO A 123 0.18 -9.03 23.07
CA PRO A 123 1.41 -8.39 22.62
C PRO A 123 2.38 -9.41 22.01
N LEU A 124 2.97 -9.08 20.85
CA LEU A 124 3.86 -10.00 20.13
C LEU A 124 5.10 -10.38 20.95
N PHE A 125 5.58 -9.45 21.78
CA PHE A 125 6.73 -9.60 22.65
C PHE A 125 6.56 -8.73 23.90
N VAL A 126 7.46 -8.90 24.87
CA VAL A 126 7.58 -8.02 26.03
C VAL A 126 8.95 -7.39 25.98
N ALA A 127 9.03 -6.06 25.92
CA ALA A 127 10.30 -5.37 25.79
C ALA A 127 11.18 -5.58 27.04
N ASP A 128 12.43 -5.98 26.85
CA ASP A 128 13.42 -6.08 27.94
C ASP A 128 13.71 -4.68 28.53
N PRO A 129 13.39 -4.43 29.81
CA PRO A 129 13.66 -3.14 30.44
C PRO A 129 15.13 -2.73 30.40
N VAL A 130 16.07 -3.68 30.38
CA VAL A 130 17.51 -3.37 30.31
C VAL A 130 17.87 -2.85 28.92
N ALA A 131 17.38 -3.51 27.86
CA ALA A 131 17.57 -3.06 26.49
C ALA A 131 16.90 -1.69 26.24
N VAL A 132 15.69 -1.47 26.77
CA VAL A 132 14.98 -0.19 26.65
C VAL A 132 15.75 0.94 27.35
N ASN A 133 16.21 0.73 28.59
CA ASN A 133 17.01 1.75 29.29
C ASN A 133 18.31 2.08 28.55
N ARG A 134 18.94 1.07 27.95
CA ARG A 134 20.13 1.27 27.12
C ARG A 134 19.85 2.15 25.89
N PHE A 135 18.70 1.96 25.24
CA PHE A 135 18.24 2.82 24.14
C PHE A 135 17.99 4.26 24.61
N ILE A 136 17.30 4.44 25.75
CA ILE A 136 17.01 5.76 26.34
C ILE A 136 18.32 6.51 26.68
N ASP A 137 19.31 5.80 27.23
CA ASP A 137 20.64 6.32 27.56
C ASP A 137 21.53 6.58 26.33
N ASN A 138 21.01 6.37 25.11
CA ASN A 138 21.75 6.48 23.85
C ASN A 138 23.05 5.65 23.83
N ARG A 139 22.97 4.38 24.24
CA ARG A 139 24.09 3.44 24.23
C ARG A 139 23.87 2.38 23.15
N PRO A 140 24.30 2.61 21.90
CA PRO A 140 24.11 1.63 20.83
C PRO A 140 24.81 0.32 21.15
N THR A 141 24.16 -0.78 20.78
CA THR A 141 24.77 -2.12 20.81
C THR A 141 25.67 -2.36 19.61
N GLY A 142 25.43 -1.63 18.52
CA GLY A 142 25.99 -1.90 17.21
C GLY A 142 25.24 -3.00 16.46
N PRO A 143 25.67 -3.30 15.22
CA PRO A 143 25.11 -4.38 14.40
C PRO A 143 25.34 -5.74 15.06
N GLY A 144 24.28 -6.48 15.38
CA GLY A 144 24.38 -7.85 15.85
C GLY A 144 23.62 -8.83 14.98
N ALA A 145 23.06 -9.89 15.57
CA ALA A 145 22.49 -11.01 14.84
C ALA A 145 21.27 -10.65 13.99
N MET A 146 20.33 -9.87 14.52
CA MET A 146 19.09 -9.48 13.83
C MET A 146 19.37 -8.47 12.72
N PHE A 147 20.26 -7.51 12.98
CA PHE A 147 20.71 -6.57 11.96
C PHE A 147 21.40 -7.32 10.81
N THR A 148 22.30 -8.25 11.15
CA THR A 148 23.05 -9.04 10.17
C THR A 148 22.08 -9.88 9.32
N GLU A 149 21.14 -10.58 9.95
CA GLU A 149 20.11 -11.35 9.24
C GLU A 149 19.36 -10.51 8.22
N PHE A 150 18.86 -9.34 8.63
CA PHE A 150 18.07 -8.48 7.74
C PHE A 150 18.93 -7.88 6.63
N SER A 151 20.14 -7.39 6.95
CA SER A 151 21.07 -6.80 5.97
C SER A 151 21.56 -7.80 4.90
N MET A 152 21.52 -9.11 5.19
CA MET A 152 21.93 -10.15 4.26
C MET A 152 20.85 -10.57 3.28
N ARG A 153 19.60 -10.11 3.45
CA ARG A 153 18.52 -10.45 2.52
C ARG A 153 18.73 -9.83 1.15
N ASP A 154 18.50 -10.61 0.10
CA ASP A 154 18.72 -10.17 -1.27
C ASP A 154 17.86 -8.93 -1.63
N ASP A 155 16.61 -8.89 -1.16
CA ASP A 155 15.68 -7.77 -1.39
C ASP A 155 16.14 -6.47 -0.71
N ALA A 156 16.58 -6.54 0.55
CA ALA A 156 17.12 -5.39 1.27
C ALA A 156 18.42 -4.85 0.63
N ARG A 157 19.25 -5.75 0.08
CA ARG A 157 20.50 -5.39 -0.60
C ARG A 157 20.26 -4.79 -1.98
N GLU A 158 19.31 -5.32 -2.76
CA GLU A 158 18.96 -4.79 -4.08
C GLU A 158 18.41 -3.36 -4.00
N VAL A 159 17.65 -3.05 -2.95
CA VAL A 159 17.09 -1.71 -2.71
C VAL A 159 18.11 -0.76 -2.05
N GLY A 160 19.24 -1.28 -1.55
CA GLY A 160 20.30 -0.47 -0.95
C GLY A 160 19.96 0.12 0.41
N VAL A 161 19.15 -0.59 1.23
CA VAL A 161 18.60 -0.07 2.51
C VAL A 161 19.68 0.44 3.47
N PHE A 162 20.85 -0.19 3.48
CA PHE A 162 22.02 0.21 4.29
C PHE A 162 23.24 0.54 3.42
N ASP A 163 23.05 1.05 2.20
CA ASP A 163 24.16 1.58 1.39
C ASP A 163 24.86 2.74 2.10
N THR A 164 24.12 3.47 2.94
CA THR A 164 24.66 4.40 3.93
C THR A 164 24.60 3.73 5.30
N GLU A 165 25.74 3.70 6.01
CA GLU A 165 25.81 3.14 7.36
C GLU A 165 24.98 4.00 8.32
N PRO A 166 24.12 3.40 9.17
CA PRO A 166 23.35 4.14 10.15
C PRO A 166 24.25 4.76 11.23
N ASP A 167 23.81 5.88 11.81
CA ASP A 167 24.56 6.59 12.87
C ASP A 167 24.70 5.73 14.14
N ALA A 168 23.67 4.94 14.44
CA ALA A 168 23.63 4.05 15.59
C ALA A 168 22.71 2.86 15.32
N VAL A 169 23.02 1.71 15.93
CA VAL A 169 22.17 0.52 15.90
C VAL A 169 21.92 0.04 17.32
N HIS A 170 20.64 -0.14 17.65
CA HIS A 170 20.15 -0.65 18.92
C HIS A 170 19.42 -1.98 18.67
N GLU A 171 20.00 -3.06 19.16
CA GLU A 171 19.48 -4.40 18.94
C GLU A 171 18.69 -4.91 20.14
N PHE A 172 17.58 -5.58 19.83
CA PHE A 172 16.65 -6.18 20.77
C PHE A 172 16.42 -7.66 20.39
N ASP A 173 15.80 -8.42 21.28
CA ASP A 173 15.42 -9.81 21.02
C ASP A 173 14.29 -9.96 19.98
N TRP A 174 13.47 -8.93 19.81
CA TRP A 174 12.37 -8.86 18.84
C TRP A 174 12.74 -8.23 17.50
N GLY A 175 13.90 -7.57 17.38
CA GLY A 175 14.28 -6.80 16.21
C GLY A 175 15.41 -5.80 16.47
N PHE A 176 15.49 -4.74 15.68
CA PHE A 176 16.50 -3.69 15.88
C PHE A 176 15.98 -2.32 15.43
N ILE A 177 16.62 -1.27 15.95
CA ILE A 177 16.40 0.11 15.56
C ILE A 177 17.70 0.65 14.97
N ALA A 178 17.63 1.17 13.74
CA ALA A 178 18.72 1.90 13.11
C ALA A 178 18.42 3.39 13.15
N GLU A 179 19.37 4.18 13.65
CA GLU A 179 19.23 5.63 13.73
C GLU A 179 19.86 6.31 12.52
N GLU A 180 19.15 7.31 12.03
CA GLU A 180 19.64 8.28 11.05
C GLU A 180 19.36 9.69 11.58
N PRO A 181 19.95 10.74 10.98
CA PRO A 181 19.75 12.11 11.46
C PRO A 181 18.27 12.49 11.54
N GLY A 182 17.73 12.54 12.77
CA GLY A 182 16.33 12.88 13.03
C GLY A 182 15.31 11.77 12.80
N ALA A 183 15.74 10.51 12.64
CA ALA A 183 14.84 9.38 12.43
C ALA A 183 15.27 8.11 13.18
N TRP A 184 14.28 7.38 13.70
CA TRP A 184 14.42 6.01 14.17
C TRP A 184 13.74 5.09 13.17
N ASN A 185 14.51 4.21 12.52
CA ASN A 185 13.99 3.16 11.64
C ASN A 185 13.83 1.89 12.46
N ILE A 186 12.59 1.48 12.71
CA ILE A 186 12.26 0.33 13.54
C ILE A 186 11.96 -0.89 12.66
N TYR A 187 12.78 -1.93 12.82
CA TYR A 187 12.64 -3.20 12.14
C TYR A 187 12.19 -4.25 13.16
N VAL A 188 11.08 -4.95 12.88
CA VAL A 188 10.57 -6.05 13.73
C VAL A 188 10.72 -7.39 13.01
N ALA A 189 11.37 -8.35 13.66
CA ALA A 189 11.85 -9.56 12.99
C ALA A 189 10.76 -10.40 12.34
N GLU A 190 9.71 -10.65 13.11
CA GLU A 190 8.56 -11.41 12.62
C GLU A 190 7.84 -10.69 11.46
N ILE A 191 7.87 -9.36 11.43
CA ILE A 191 7.26 -8.58 10.35
C ILE A 191 8.07 -8.72 9.07
N TRP A 192 9.40 -8.56 9.06
CA TRP A 192 10.13 -8.72 7.79
C TRP A 192 10.27 -10.19 7.35
N ARG A 193 10.22 -11.15 8.28
CA ARG A 193 10.27 -12.59 7.95
C ARG A 193 8.99 -13.07 7.28
N LYS A 194 7.83 -12.56 7.69
CA LYS A 194 6.50 -12.96 7.18
C LYS A 194 5.89 -11.92 6.23
N GLY A 195 6.38 -10.69 6.25
CA GLY A 195 5.68 -9.52 5.75
C GLY A 195 5.66 -9.42 4.25
N THR A 196 4.49 -9.06 3.75
CA THR A 196 4.22 -8.52 2.42
C THR A 196 4.02 -7.01 2.53
N VAL A 197 3.93 -6.30 1.40
CA VAL A 197 3.62 -4.85 1.38
C VAL A 197 2.39 -4.52 2.25
N GLY A 198 1.37 -5.38 2.25
CA GLY A 198 0.16 -5.20 3.06
C GLY A 198 0.38 -5.24 4.58
N HIS A 199 1.46 -5.84 5.08
CA HIS A 199 1.76 -5.82 6.52
C HIS A 199 2.27 -4.44 6.97
N PHE A 200 2.85 -3.63 6.08
CA PHE A 200 3.28 -2.27 6.40
C PHE A 200 2.09 -1.31 6.51
N ASP A 201 1.10 -1.43 5.61
CA ASP A 201 -0.16 -0.70 5.72
C ASP A 201 -0.89 -1.01 7.02
N ARG A 202 -0.83 -2.28 7.46
CA ARG A 202 -1.40 -2.73 8.73
C ARG A 202 -0.63 -2.16 9.94
N MET A 203 0.69 -2.05 9.87
CA MET A 203 1.48 -1.36 10.91
C MET A 203 1.11 0.11 11.05
N LEU A 204 0.88 0.81 9.93
CA LEU A 204 0.38 2.18 9.96
C LEU A 204 -1.03 2.24 10.57
N GLY A 205 -1.92 1.32 10.16
CA GLY A 205 -3.26 1.21 10.75
C GLY A 205 -3.19 1.03 12.27
N ALA A 206 -2.23 0.24 12.76
CA ALA A 206 -2.01 0.05 14.19
C ALA A 206 -1.47 1.31 14.88
N TRP A 207 -0.53 2.03 14.26
CA TRP A 207 -0.06 3.33 14.77
C TRP A 207 -1.21 4.32 14.90
N ARG A 208 -2.02 4.46 13.85
CA ARG A 208 -3.17 5.37 13.86
C ARG A 208 -4.18 4.96 14.92
N LEU A 209 -4.42 3.67 15.13
CA LEU A 209 -5.31 3.21 16.20
C LEU A 209 -4.78 3.56 17.61
N GLU A 210 -3.48 3.42 17.83
CA GLU A 210 -2.83 3.76 19.11
C GLU A 210 -2.75 5.27 19.38
N THR A 211 -2.70 6.09 18.32
CA THR A 211 -2.46 7.54 18.43
C THR A 211 -3.70 8.40 18.19
N THR A 212 -4.68 7.90 17.46
CA THR A 212 -5.99 8.56 17.31
C THR A 212 -6.98 8.01 18.32
N HIS A 213 -7.83 8.88 18.87
CA HIS A 213 -8.86 8.54 19.87
C HIS A 213 -10.03 7.73 19.27
N ALA A 214 -9.76 6.85 18.29
CA ALA A 214 -10.74 6.00 17.63
C ALA A 214 -11.07 4.72 18.43
N LEU A 215 -10.49 4.56 19.63
CA LEU A 215 -10.87 3.51 20.58
C LEU A 215 -12.32 3.74 21.06
N PRO A 216 -13.16 2.69 21.17
CA PRO A 216 -14.50 2.79 21.74
C PRO A 216 -14.47 3.42 23.14
N GLU A 217 -15.52 4.16 23.50
CA GLU A 217 -15.69 4.74 24.84
C GLU A 217 -15.45 3.68 25.93
N GLY A 218 -14.36 3.80 26.69
CA GLY A 218 -14.04 2.94 27.83
C GLY A 218 -12.68 2.24 27.83
N GLN A 219 -11.86 2.36 26.79
CA GLN A 219 -10.46 1.90 26.82
C GLN A 219 -9.48 3.08 27.00
N LEU A 220 -8.38 2.80 27.72
CA LEU A 220 -7.36 3.74 28.21
C LEU A 220 -6.98 4.80 27.17
N HIS A 221 -6.87 6.05 27.63
CA HIS A 221 -6.45 7.20 26.82
C HIS A 221 -5.22 6.86 25.98
N ALA A 222 -5.32 7.06 24.66
CA ALA A 222 -4.21 6.99 23.74
C ALA A 222 -3.01 7.78 24.31
N PRO A 223 -1.79 7.22 24.30
CA PRO A 223 -0.62 7.94 24.80
C PRO A 223 -0.43 9.24 24.02
N HIS A 224 -0.16 10.34 24.74
CA HIS A 224 0.09 11.64 24.11
C HIS A 224 1.41 11.59 23.35
N VAL A 225 1.34 11.52 22.02
CA VAL A 225 2.52 11.55 21.13
C VAL A 225 3.23 12.91 21.27
N PRO A 226 4.57 12.94 21.47
CA PRO A 226 5.32 14.18 21.58
C PRO A 226 5.14 15.09 20.34
N PRO A 227 4.94 16.41 20.52
CA PRO A 227 4.82 17.34 19.41
C PRO A 227 6.06 17.28 18.49
N GLY A 228 5.82 17.16 17.19
CA GLY A 228 6.90 17.09 16.20
C GLY A 228 7.41 15.68 15.90
N LEU A 229 6.93 14.64 16.60
CA LEU A 229 7.14 13.25 16.20
C LEU A 229 6.12 12.89 15.11
N THR A 230 6.59 12.45 13.95
CA THR A 230 5.75 12.03 12.82
C THR A 230 6.20 10.68 12.29
N GLU A 231 5.27 9.85 11.83
CA GLU A 231 5.57 8.58 11.19
C GLU A 231 5.82 8.69 9.68
N ASP A 232 6.60 7.76 9.13
CA ASP A 232 6.65 7.47 7.69
C ASP A 232 6.39 5.98 7.45
N ILE A 233 5.67 5.69 6.36
CA ILE A 233 5.34 4.34 5.95
C ILE A 233 6.51 3.84 5.11
N GLY A 234 7.17 2.78 5.58
CA GLY A 234 8.42 2.21 5.06
C GLY A 234 8.44 1.69 3.62
N ILE A 235 7.72 2.32 2.68
CA ILE A 235 8.00 2.20 1.25
C ILE A 235 9.41 2.73 0.96
N THR A 236 9.79 3.87 1.55
CA THR A 236 11.10 4.50 1.33
C THR A 236 12.26 3.70 1.94
N ARG A 237 12.00 2.95 3.02
CA ARG A 237 13.04 2.25 3.83
C ARG A 237 12.87 0.74 3.90
N PHE A 238 12.01 0.19 3.05
CA PHE A 238 11.80 -1.23 2.80
C PHE A 238 11.71 -2.06 4.11
N CYS A 239 10.48 -2.23 4.61
CA CYS A 239 10.16 -3.02 5.81
C CYS A 239 10.45 -2.38 7.18
N ALA A 240 10.70 -1.08 7.24
CA ALA A 240 10.80 -0.33 8.51
C ALA A 240 9.51 0.46 8.81
N PHE A 241 9.17 0.57 10.09
CA PHE A 241 8.32 1.67 10.57
C PHE A 241 9.23 2.80 11.02
N THR A 242 9.08 4.00 10.48
CA THR A 242 10.00 5.12 10.76
C THR A 242 9.32 6.19 11.59
N LEU A 243 10.00 6.62 12.66
CA LEU A 243 9.61 7.78 13.46
C LEU A 243 10.59 8.92 13.21
N HIS A 244 10.08 10.04 12.70
CA HIS A 244 10.82 11.27 12.45
C HIS A 244 10.61 12.27 13.59
N ALA A 245 11.70 12.78 14.17
CA ALA A 245 11.66 13.92 15.07
C ALA A 245 11.89 15.22 14.26
N LYS A 246 10.85 16.04 14.10
CA LYS A 246 10.94 17.36 13.43
C LYS A 246 11.67 18.41 14.28
N THR A 247 11.59 18.30 15.60
CA THR A 247 12.36 19.09 16.57
C THR A 247 13.70 18.44 16.84
N ASN A 248 14.66 19.19 17.41
CA ASN A 248 16.04 18.77 17.65
C ASN A 248 16.13 17.27 18.01
N PRO A 249 16.73 16.41 17.14
CA PRO A 249 16.80 14.96 17.35
C PRO A 249 17.47 14.54 18.66
N ALA A 250 18.19 15.47 19.28
CA ALA A 250 18.82 15.31 20.59
C ALA A 250 17.89 15.59 21.78
N ASP A 251 16.59 15.82 21.58
CA ASP A 251 15.63 16.02 22.67
C ASP A 251 15.51 14.71 23.50
N PRO A 252 16.05 14.68 24.73
CA PRO A 252 16.06 13.47 25.55
C PRO A 252 14.66 13.02 25.95
N ASP A 253 13.69 13.92 25.97
CA ASP A 253 12.32 13.60 26.38
C ASP A 253 11.57 12.83 25.28
N VAL A 254 11.84 13.16 24.00
CA VAL A 254 11.29 12.40 22.87
C VAL A 254 11.88 10.99 22.85
N ARG A 255 13.21 10.85 22.99
CA ARG A 255 13.85 9.52 23.05
C ARG A 255 13.34 8.69 24.23
N ARG A 256 13.16 9.32 25.41
CA ARG A 256 12.58 8.64 26.57
C ARG A 256 11.16 8.15 26.27
N TRP A 257 10.32 8.97 25.64
CA TRP A 257 8.98 8.54 25.22
C TRP A 257 9.03 7.38 24.22
N VAL A 258 9.93 7.41 23.24
CA VAL A 258 10.11 6.30 22.29
C VAL A 258 10.47 5.00 23.01
N GLY A 259 11.34 5.06 24.03
CA GLY A 259 11.67 3.89 24.85
C GLY A 259 10.53 3.42 25.75
N GLU A 260 10.06 4.28 26.64
CA GLU A 260 9.14 3.93 27.72
C GLU A 260 7.71 3.69 27.24
N VAL A 261 7.28 4.37 26.17
CA VAL A 261 5.90 4.30 25.69
C VAL A 261 5.82 3.49 24.39
N PHE A 262 6.56 3.91 23.37
CA PHE A 262 6.44 3.28 22.05
C PHE A 262 7.00 1.86 22.03
N ILE A 263 8.27 1.65 22.36
CA ILE A 263 8.91 0.32 22.33
C ILE A 263 8.29 -0.62 23.38
N THR A 264 7.99 -0.10 24.57
CA THR A 264 7.53 -0.93 25.69
C THR A 264 6.05 -1.31 25.59
N HIS A 265 5.19 -0.43 25.09
CA HIS A 265 3.74 -0.62 25.15
C HIS A 265 3.05 -0.65 23.79
N MET A 266 3.37 0.27 22.89
CA MET A 266 2.66 0.38 21.60
C MET A 266 3.15 -0.66 20.59
N LEU A 267 4.45 -0.70 20.34
CA LEU A 267 5.08 -1.52 19.31
C LEU A 267 4.74 -3.03 19.42
N PRO A 268 4.74 -3.65 20.62
CA PRO A 268 4.39 -5.07 20.74
C PRO A 268 2.96 -5.39 20.29
N VAL A 269 2.01 -4.54 20.66
CA VAL A 269 0.59 -4.69 20.31
C VAL A 269 0.37 -4.35 18.84
N MET A 270 1.00 -3.29 18.35
CA MET A 270 0.97 -2.91 16.95
C MET A 270 1.46 -4.04 16.04
N ALA A 271 2.60 -4.64 16.38
CA ALA A 271 3.17 -5.75 15.62
C ALA A 271 2.25 -6.99 15.63
N ALA A 272 1.60 -7.29 16.77
CA ALA A 272 0.63 -8.38 16.86
C ALA A 272 -0.58 -8.16 15.94
N ARG A 273 -1.18 -6.95 15.96
CA ARG A 273 -2.30 -6.59 15.08
C ARG A 273 -1.92 -6.62 13.61
N ALA A 274 -0.71 -6.19 13.28
CA ALA A 274 -0.22 -6.19 11.91
C ALA A 274 -0.06 -7.61 11.35
N LEU A 275 0.43 -8.54 12.17
CA LEU A 275 0.65 -9.94 11.80
C LEU A 275 -0.61 -10.82 11.85
N ASP A 276 -1.63 -10.45 12.62
CA ASP A 276 -2.90 -11.19 12.64
C ASP A 276 -3.73 -10.87 11.40
N GLU A 277 -3.69 -11.74 10.39
CA GLU A 277 -4.47 -11.62 9.15
C GLU A 277 -5.98 -11.46 9.38
N ASN A 278 -6.50 -11.92 10.53
CA ASN A 278 -7.91 -11.82 10.87
C ASN A 278 -8.26 -10.52 11.60
N TYR A 279 -7.25 -9.79 12.10
CA TYR A 279 -7.46 -8.51 12.77
C TYR A 279 -7.95 -7.46 11.77
N ASP A 280 -9.10 -6.87 12.08
CA ASP A 280 -9.82 -5.92 11.23
C ASP A 280 -9.67 -4.51 11.80
N PHE A 281 -8.91 -3.66 11.12
CA PHE A 281 -8.72 -2.27 11.54
C PHE A 281 -10.02 -1.47 11.35
N PRO A 282 -10.42 -0.63 12.31
CA PRO A 282 -11.63 0.19 12.15
C PRO A 282 -11.56 1.05 10.88
N ALA A 283 -12.62 1.08 10.08
CA ALA A 283 -12.63 1.85 8.81
C ALA A 283 -12.24 3.32 8.99
N ARG A 284 -12.62 3.94 10.13
CA ARG A 284 -12.26 5.33 10.48
C ARG A 284 -10.76 5.58 10.63
N VAL A 285 -9.98 4.53 10.94
CA VAL A 285 -8.51 4.59 11.09
C VAL A 285 -7.84 4.52 9.72
N MET A 286 -8.47 3.85 8.75
CA MET A 286 -7.96 3.68 7.38
C MET A 286 -8.39 4.81 6.43
N GLU A 287 -9.46 5.55 6.73
CA GLU A 287 -10.00 6.66 5.91
C GLU A 287 -9.26 8.00 6.08
N LEU A 288 -8.31 8.11 7.02
CA LEU A 288 -7.49 9.30 7.21
C LEU A 288 -6.40 9.36 6.12
N ASN A 289 -6.73 9.98 4.99
CA ASN A 289 -5.78 10.42 3.96
C ASN A 289 -5.65 11.95 4.00
#